data_AF-A0A7C6JW47-F1
#
_entry.id   AF-A0A7C6JW47-F1
#
_cell.length_a   1.000
_cell.length_b   1.000
_cell.length_c   1.000
_cell.angle_alpha   90.00
_cell.angle_beta   90.00
_cell.angle_gamma   90.00
#
_symmetry.space_group_name_H-M   'P 1'
#
loop_
_entity.id
_entity.type
_entity.pdbx_description
1 polymer ?
#
loop_
_entity_poly.entity_id
_entity_poly.type
_entity_poly.pdbx_seq_one_letter_code
_entity_poly.pdbx_strand_id
1 'polypeptide(L)'
;MNRKVVIILISSIVILIASGVTFALLQEGSLSSLAATSDAVHNRTNNNQDKSDYTYIPPTVTEDAGTAPDVTEEPFVPATEMDLDPNSITVFVNKEYALPKDYQPEDLVTPDIYFNLSYYDERTLMRKDAARAIEALFAAAEEDGCSLSGVSGYRSYQRQKKIFLNNIVTKGKTHTLKYSAVPGTSEHQTGLVMDISCASLRYDLNAGFIKTPEGQWVAENAHRFGFIVRYPDGKADITGYSYEPWHIRYVGKALAKYLYEHDLTLEEYYNYTPSPDFDFEAVYASLINYKPPVTATPLPISGSDLLPGEDGEIVDGDIDGVEDPDSKDDPGASEGGKPGGGKTPTPAPTPTEAVEEPTGEPEEPDDVPVTVTPDPGDADDSGNPDTGNGTPDGGSGTGNATTTPGLTQAPLQ
;
A
#
# COMPACT_ATOMS: atom_id res chain seq x y z
N MET A 1 5.06 68.50 -16.50
CA MET A 1 4.18 67.32 -16.36
C MET A 1 2.99 67.51 -17.30
N ASN A 2 2.88 66.69 -18.35
CA ASN A 2 1.96 66.94 -19.47
C ASN A 2 0.50 66.74 -19.06
N ARG A 3 -0.35 67.73 -19.35
CA ARG A 3 -1.82 67.72 -19.10
C ARG A 3 -2.54 66.48 -19.64
N LYS A 4 -1.96 65.78 -20.62
CA LYS A 4 -2.49 64.53 -21.18
C LYS A 4 -2.29 63.31 -20.26
N VAL A 5 -1.28 63.31 -19.39
CA VAL A 5 -0.99 62.21 -18.46
C VAL A 5 -1.91 62.26 -17.24
N VAL A 6 -2.30 63.47 -16.79
CA VAL A 6 -3.22 63.65 -15.66
C VAL A 6 -4.66 63.21 -15.99
N ILE A 7 -5.10 63.40 -17.25
CA ILE A 7 -6.45 62.99 -17.67
C ILE A 7 -6.57 61.46 -17.75
N ILE A 8 -5.51 60.75 -18.16
CA ILE A 8 -5.52 59.28 -18.25
C ILE A 8 -5.54 58.63 -16.86
N LEU A 9 -4.84 59.22 -15.87
CA LEU A 9 -4.84 58.73 -14.49
C LEU A 9 -6.17 58.96 -13.75
N ILE A 10 -6.87 60.09 -14.01
CA ILE A 10 -8.19 60.34 -13.42
C ILE A 10 -9.26 59.42 -14.05
N SER A 11 -9.11 59.07 -15.33
CA SER A 11 -10.05 58.17 -16.03
C SER A 11 -9.96 56.72 -15.53
N SER A 12 -8.76 56.26 -15.14
CA SER A 12 -8.55 54.89 -14.64
C SER A 12 -9.01 54.71 -13.19
N ILE A 13 -8.97 55.76 -12.37
CA ILE A 13 -9.49 55.72 -10.99
C ILE A 13 -11.03 55.73 -10.96
N VAL A 14 -11.71 56.39 -11.91
CA VAL A 14 -13.18 56.38 -11.98
C VAL A 14 -13.73 55.01 -12.42
N ILE A 15 -13.00 54.27 -13.25
CA ILE A 15 -13.39 52.91 -13.68
C ILE A 15 -13.20 51.87 -12.56
N LEU A 16 -12.22 52.05 -11.67
CA LEU A 16 -12.02 51.19 -10.49
C LEU A 16 -13.07 51.42 -9.40
N ILE A 17 -13.60 52.64 -9.26
CA ILE A 17 -14.68 52.92 -8.28
C ILE A 17 -16.04 52.44 -8.82
N ALA A 18 -16.28 52.52 -10.14
CA ALA A 18 -17.52 52.01 -10.75
C ALA A 18 -17.62 50.46 -10.77
N SER A 19 -16.49 49.76 -10.81
CA SER A 19 -16.42 48.29 -10.71
C SER A 19 -16.51 47.77 -9.26
N GLY A 20 -16.01 48.55 -8.28
CA GLY A 20 -16.21 48.24 -6.86
C GLY A 20 -17.66 48.41 -6.37
N VAL A 21 -18.40 49.40 -6.89
CA VAL A 21 -19.80 49.64 -6.50
C VAL A 21 -20.77 48.64 -7.16
N THR A 22 -20.41 48.04 -8.30
CA THR A 22 -21.20 46.95 -8.92
C THR A 22 -20.97 45.60 -8.24
N PHE A 23 -19.81 45.37 -7.62
CA PHE A 23 -19.55 44.15 -6.84
C PHE A 23 -20.26 44.17 -5.46
N ALA A 24 -20.37 45.35 -4.83
CA ALA A 24 -21.07 45.50 -3.55
C ALA A 24 -22.62 45.42 -3.68
N LEU A 25 -23.20 45.75 -4.83
CA LEU A 25 -24.65 45.64 -5.06
C LEU A 25 -25.12 44.28 -5.60
N LEU A 26 -24.21 43.36 -5.89
CA LEU A 26 -24.54 41.96 -6.21
C LEU A 26 -24.46 41.03 -4.99
N GLN A 27 -23.96 41.50 -3.85
CA GLN A 27 -23.88 40.72 -2.61
C GLN A 27 -25.10 40.89 -1.69
N GLU A 28 -25.85 41.99 -1.81
CA GLU A 28 -27.09 42.22 -1.04
C GLU A 28 -28.37 41.75 -1.77
N GLY A 29 -28.29 41.45 -3.08
CA GLY A 29 -29.42 40.95 -3.89
C GLY A 29 -29.60 39.42 -3.92
N SER A 30 -28.62 38.65 -3.43
CA SER A 30 -28.65 37.17 -3.44
C SER A 30 -29.12 36.57 -2.10
N LEU A 31 -29.16 37.35 -1.02
CA LEU A 31 -29.55 36.87 0.31
C LEU A 31 -31.07 36.83 0.56
N SER A 32 -31.90 37.10 -0.45
CA SER A 32 -33.37 37.02 -0.32
C SER A 32 -34.04 35.96 -1.21
N SER A 33 -33.29 35.05 -1.86
CA SER A 33 -33.89 33.92 -2.60
C SER A 33 -33.30 32.53 -2.28
N LEU A 34 -32.57 32.38 -1.16
CA LEU A 34 -32.06 31.08 -0.69
C LEU A 34 -32.85 30.49 0.49
N ALA A 35 -34.00 31.07 0.81
CA ALA A 35 -34.95 30.56 1.80
C ALA A 35 -36.24 30.06 1.14
N ALA A 36 -36.14 29.17 0.16
CA ALA A 36 -37.20 28.27 -0.28
C ALA A 36 -36.72 27.47 -1.51
N THR A 37 -36.12 26.30 -1.28
CA THR A 37 -36.27 25.07 -2.09
C THR A 37 -35.21 24.06 -1.62
N SER A 38 -35.53 23.31 -0.58
CA SER A 38 -34.89 22.02 -0.30
C SER A 38 -35.96 21.01 0.10
N ASP A 39 -36.94 20.83 -0.78
CA ASP A 39 -37.87 19.70 -0.76
C ASP A 39 -37.78 19.02 -2.12
N ALA A 40 -36.82 18.09 -2.27
CA ALA A 40 -36.89 16.93 -3.16
C ALA A 40 -35.52 16.23 -3.25
N VAL A 41 -35.18 15.39 -2.27
CA VAL A 41 -34.35 14.21 -2.55
C VAL A 41 -34.96 13.00 -1.85
N HIS A 42 -34.97 11.91 -2.61
CA HIS A 42 -35.75 10.70 -2.48
C HIS A 42 -35.75 10.01 -1.10
N ASN A 43 -36.96 9.61 -0.75
CA ASN A 43 -37.34 8.60 0.22
C ASN A 43 -36.68 7.23 -0.13
N ARG A 44 -35.88 6.68 0.77
CA ARG A 44 -35.62 5.23 0.85
C ARG A 44 -35.86 4.76 2.28
N THR A 45 -37.08 4.30 2.52
CA THR A 45 -37.41 3.37 3.59
C THR A 45 -36.69 2.04 3.35
N ASN A 46 -35.76 1.68 4.23
CA ASN A 46 -35.57 0.29 4.62
C ASN A 46 -35.80 0.20 6.13
N ASN A 47 -36.96 -0.37 6.47
CA ASN A 47 -37.23 -0.87 7.81
C ASN A 47 -36.31 -2.06 8.07
N ASN A 48 -35.40 -1.91 9.02
CA ASN A 48 -35.14 -3.01 9.95
C ASN A 48 -34.91 -2.41 11.34
N GLN A 49 -35.90 -2.61 12.21
CA GLN A 49 -35.82 -2.28 13.62
C GLN A 49 -34.87 -3.29 14.28
N ASP A 50 -33.66 -2.85 14.59
CA ASP A 50 -33.09 -3.03 15.94
C ASP A 50 -31.96 -2.00 16.12
N LYS A 51 -32.32 -0.80 16.58
CA LYS A 51 -31.37 0.26 16.89
C LYS A 51 -31.44 0.49 18.39
N SER A 52 -30.52 -0.14 19.12
CA SER A 52 -30.16 0.30 20.46
C SER A 52 -29.73 1.75 20.38
N ASP A 53 -30.43 2.58 21.14
CA ASP A 53 -30.36 4.03 21.21
C ASP A 53 -28.99 4.48 21.75
N TYR A 54 -27.98 4.54 20.88
CA TYR A 54 -26.75 5.28 21.14
C TYR A 54 -26.88 6.64 20.45
N THR A 55 -27.41 7.61 21.18
CA THR A 55 -27.18 9.02 20.90
C THR A 55 -25.68 9.29 20.97
N TYR A 56 -25.06 9.46 19.80
CA TYR A 56 -23.73 10.04 19.67
C TYR A 56 -23.75 11.43 20.31
N ILE A 57 -23.12 11.54 21.48
CA ILE A 57 -22.75 12.82 22.07
C ILE A 57 -21.34 13.08 21.54
N PRO A 58 -21.12 14.07 20.65
CA PRO A 58 -19.77 14.43 20.25
C PRO A 58 -18.98 14.80 21.53
N PRO A 59 -17.73 14.37 21.68
CA PRO A 59 -16.90 14.87 22.76
C PRO A 59 -16.85 16.39 22.61
N THR A 60 -17.44 17.09 23.57
CA THR A 60 -17.14 18.50 23.77
C THR A 60 -15.67 18.52 24.16
N VAL A 61 -14.82 18.92 23.21
CA VAL A 61 -13.47 19.37 23.53
C VAL A 61 -13.67 20.65 24.34
N THR A 62 -13.87 20.48 25.64
CA THR A 62 -13.39 21.49 26.58
C THR A 62 -11.89 21.44 26.45
N GLU A 63 -11.32 22.43 25.76
CA GLU A 63 -9.95 22.85 26.04
C GLU A 63 -9.89 23.19 27.53
N ASP A 64 -9.61 22.16 28.34
CA ASP A 64 -9.11 22.38 29.67
C ASP A 64 -7.70 22.93 29.47
N ALA A 65 -7.53 24.21 29.76
CA ALA A 65 -6.24 24.88 29.86
C ALA A 65 -5.47 24.37 31.09
N GLY A 66 -5.30 23.05 31.19
CA GLY A 66 -4.42 22.35 32.10
C GLY A 66 -3.14 22.01 31.34
N THR A 67 -2.03 22.59 31.76
CA THR A 67 -0.68 22.36 31.26
C THR A 67 -0.43 20.86 31.01
N ALA A 68 -0.41 20.46 29.74
CA ALA A 68 0.00 19.13 29.34
C ALA A 68 1.45 18.90 29.79
N PRO A 69 1.78 17.74 30.39
CA PRO A 69 3.18 17.39 30.59
C PRO A 69 3.82 17.32 29.20
N ASP A 70 4.94 18.01 29.06
CA ASP A 70 5.86 17.95 27.93
C ASP A 70 6.32 16.48 27.76
N VAL A 71 5.55 15.69 27.00
CA VAL A 71 5.95 14.35 26.58
C VAL A 71 6.95 14.57 25.45
N THR A 72 8.21 14.66 25.84
CA THR A 72 9.33 14.58 24.90
C THR A 72 9.23 13.22 24.21
N GLU A 73 8.76 13.19 22.96
CA GLU A 73 8.78 11.97 22.16
C GLU A 73 10.23 11.51 22.05
N GLU A 74 10.53 10.30 22.53
CA GLU A 74 11.86 9.73 22.39
C GLU A 74 12.23 9.67 20.90
N PRO A 75 13.50 9.97 20.55
CA PRO A 75 13.93 9.96 19.17
C PRO A 75 13.71 8.57 18.56
N PHE A 76 13.11 8.52 17.36
CA PHE A 76 12.96 7.27 16.64
C PHE A 76 14.33 6.63 16.39
N VAL A 77 14.51 5.39 16.83
CA VAL A 77 15.70 4.59 16.59
C VAL A 77 15.37 3.56 15.50
N PRO A 78 16.03 3.60 14.33
CA PRO A 78 15.85 2.58 13.31
C PRO A 78 16.18 1.18 13.84
N ALA A 79 15.39 0.18 13.41
CA ALA A 79 15.62 -1.21 13.74
C ALA A 79 16.95 -1.70 13.16
N THR A 80 17.60 -2.60 13.87
CA THR A 80 18.87 -3.21 13.44
C THR A 80 18.67 -4.55 12.73
N GLU A 81 17.48 -5.15 12.83
CA GLU A 81 17.15 -6.47 12.29
C GLU A 81 15.77 -6.47 11.66
N MET A 82 15.54 -7.39 10.70
CA MET A 82 14.22 -7.65 10.14
C MET A 82 13.27 -8.19 11.20
N ASP A 83 12.09 -7.60 11.30
CA ASP A 83 11.03 -8.12 12.13
C ASP A 83 10.25 -9.21 11.38
N LEU A 84 10.36 -10.45 11.85
CA LEU A 84 9.70 -11.61 11.26
C LEU A 84 8.59 -12.19 12.15
N ASP A 85 8.21 -11.51 13.24
CA ASP A 85 7.08 -11.94 14.08
C ASP A 85 5.76 -11.64 13.34
N PRO A 86 4.96 -12.66 12.97
CA PRO A 86 3.68 -12.46 12.31
C PRO A 86 2.74 -11.50 13.06
N ASN A 87 2.85 -11.37 14.39
CA ASN A 87 1.97 -10.52 15.19
C ASN A 87 2.46 -9.07 15.29
N SER A 88 3.66 -8.77 14.83
CA SER A 88 4.18 -7.41 14.85
C SER A 88 3.50 -6.53 13.79
N ILE A 89 3.35 -5.23 14.09
CA ILE A 89 2.89 -4.24 13.10
C ILE A 89 3.98 -3.94 12.05
N THR A 90 5.25 -4.23 12.37
CA THR A 90 6.40 -4.01 11.49
C THR A 90 6.86 -5.27 10.77
N VAL A 91 6.09 -6.37 10.86
CA VAL A 91 6.41 -7.65 10.22
C VAL A 91 6.78 -7.47 8.75
N PHE A 92 7.93 -7.99 8.37
CA PHE A 92 8.45 -7.98 7.03
C PHE A 92 7.98 -9.23 6.28
N VAL A 93 7.19 -9.00 5.22
CA VAL A 93 6.65 -10.06 4.38
C VAL A 93 6.97 -9.70 2.94
N ASN A 94 7.60 -10.64 2.23
CA ASN A 94 7.92 -10.49 0.81
C ASN A 94 8.01 -11.86 0.15
N LYS A 95 8.54 -11.92 -1.07
CA LYS A 95 8.67 -13.18 -1.85
C LYS A 95 9.42 -14.29 -1.10
N GLU A 96 10.39 -13.95 -0.26
CA GLU A 96 11.21 -14.90 0.50
C GLU A 96 10.62 -15.17 1.90
N TYR A 97 10.25 -14.12 2.63
CA TYR A 97 9.72 -14.21 3.99
C TYR A 97 8.20 -14.34 3.96
N ALA A 98 7.73 -15.58 3.96
CA ALA A 98 6.31 -15.93 3.96
C ALA A 98 5.75 -16.09 5.38
N LEU A 99 4.50 -15.67 5.57
CA LEU A 99 3.70 -15.98 6.75
C LEU A 99 3.29 -17.47 6.80
N PRO A 100 3.06 -18.01 8.01
CA PRO A 100 2.47 -19.34 8.16
C PRO A 100 1.13 -19.46 7.44
N LYS A 101 0.82 -20.66 6.92
CA LYS A 101 -0.41 -20.91 6.13
C LYS A 101 -1.69 -20.76 6.94
N ASP A 102 -1.60 -20.98 8.23
CA ASP A 102 -2.65 -20.93 9.24
C ASP A 102 -2.64 -19.62 10.03
N TYR A 103 -1.72 -18.70 9.74
CA TYR A 103 -1.69 -17.40 10.39
C TYR A 103 -2.91 -16.57 9.99
N GLN A 104 -3.63 -16.10 11.01
CA GLN A 104 -4.72 -15.15 10.95
C GLN A 104 -4.60 -14.23 12.18
N PRO A 105 -4.61 -12.89 12.02
CA PRO A 105 -4.59 -12.00 13.16
C PRO A 105 -5.84 -12.18 14.04
N GLU A 106 -5.67 -12.15 15.36
CA GLU A 106 -6.76 -12.33 16.32
C GLU A 106 -7.61 -11.05 16.50
N ASP A 107 -7.09 -9.90 16.08
CA ASP A 107 -7.63 -8.56 16.33
C ASP A 107 -8.22 -7.89 15.08
N LEU A 108 -8.70 -8.70 14.11
CA LEU A 108 -9.35 -8.20 12.90
C LEU A 108 -10.70 -7.53 13.21
N VAL A 109 -10.90 -6.34 12.66
CA VAL A 109 -12.14 -5.54 12.75
C VAL A 109 -12.44 -4.88 11.40
N THR A 110 -13.70 -4.53 11.15
CA THR A 110 -14.07 -3.67 10.02
C THR A 110 -13.88 -2.20 10.45
N PRO A 111 -13.01 -1.42 9.80
CA PRO A 111 -12.89 0.02 10.04
C PRO A 111 -14.14 0.76 9.57
N ASP A 112 -14.48 1.86 10.23
CA ASP A 112 -15.59 2.75 9.86
C ASP A 112 -15.19 3.69 8.71
N ILE A 113 -15.00 3.10 7.53
CA ILE A 113 -14.69 3.80 6.27
C ILE A 113 -15.65 3.35 5.17
N TYR A 114 -15.73 4.14 4.09
CA TYR A 114 -16.55 3.77 2.95
C TYR A 114 -15.95 2.59 2.16
N PHE A 115 -16.77 1.58 1.89
CA PHE A 115 -16.50 0.52 0.92
C PHE A 115 -17.64 0.49 -0.11
N ASN A 116 -17.31 0.37 -1.40
CA ASN A 116 -18.31 0.13 -2.44
C ASN A 116 -18.77 -1.34 -2.48
N LEU A 117 -19.25 -1.85 -1.35
CA LEU A 117 -19.73 -3.22 -1.15
C LEU A 117 -21.05 -3.21 -0.38
N SER A 118 -21.97 -4.09 -0.74
CA SER A 118 -23.29 -4.21 -0.09
C SER A 118 -23.37 -5.36 0.92
N TYR A 119 -22.30 -6.15 1.05
CA TYR A 119 -22.23 -7.34 1.88
C TYR A 119 -20.91 -7.41 2.66
N TYR A 120 -20.90 -8.20 3.73
CA TYR A 120 -19.71 -8.47 4.51
C TYR A 120 -18.74 -9.37 3.73
N ASP A 121 -17.47 -8.97 3.69
CA ASP A 121 -16.39 -9.73 3.08
C ASP A 121 -15.12 -9.55 3.94
N GLU A 122 -14.29 -10.60 4.08
CA GLU A 122 -13.02 -10.54 4.83
C GLU A 122 -12.08 -9.42 4.34
N ARG A 123 -12.24 -9.00 3.08
CA ARG A 123 -11.53 -7.87 2.47
C ARG A 123 -11.88 -6.52 3.09
N THR A 124 -12.90 -6.44 3.95
CA THR A 124 -13.20 -5.22 4.70
C THR A 124 -12.45 -5.16 6.03
N LEU A 125 -11.77 -6.24 6.42
CA LEU A 125 -11.14 -6.32 7.74
C LEU A 125 -9.72 -5.75 7.74
N MET A 126 -9.30 -5.21 8.88
CA MET A 126 -7.93 -4.84 9.21
C MET A 126 -7.65 -5.15 10.68
N ARG A 127 -6.37 -5.28 11.06
CA ARG A 127 -5.99 -5.30 12.47
C ARG A 127 -6.39 -4.01 13.15
N LYS A 128 -6.76 -4.09 14.43
CA LYS A 128 -7.41 -3.00 15.17
C LYS A 128 -6.64 -1.67 15.14
N ASP A 129 -5.32 -1.70 15.26
CA ASP A 129 -4.51 -0.46 15.24
C ASP A 129 -4.45 0.17 13.84
N ALA A 130 -4.36 -0.66 12.80
CA ALA A 130 -4.42 -0.20 11.41
C ALA A 130 -5.83 0.31 11.05
N ALA A 131 -6.88 -0.32 11.57
CA ALA A 131 -8.27 0.12 11.40
C ALA A 131 -8.50 1.54 11.97
N ARG A 132 -8.06 1.81 13.20
CA ARG A 132 -8.16 3.17 13.78
C ARG A 132 -7.34 4.18 12.99
N ALA A 133 -6.19 3.77 12.48
CA ALA A 133 -5.32 4.65 11.71
C ALA A 133 -5.93 4.99 10.34
N ILE A 134 -6.56 4.03 9.65
CA ILE A 134 -7.16 4.26 8.34
C ILE A 134 -8.41 5.14 8.44
N GLU A 135 -9.19 5.01 9.52
CA GLU A 135 -10.33 5.90 9.83
C GLU A 135 -9.85 7.36 9.95
N ALA A 136 -8.74 7.59 10.67
CA ALA A 136 -8.16 8.92 10.80
C ALA A 136 -7.60 9.47 9.47
N LEU A 137 -6.99 8.60 8.64
CA LEU A 137 -6.51 8.96 7.32
C LEU A 137 -7.68 9.38 6.41
N PHE A 138 -8.77 8.60 6.39
CA PHE A 138 -9.95 8.89 5.57
C PHE A 138 -10.66 10.16 6.01
N ALA A 139 -10.79 10.39 7.32
CA ALA A 139 -11.36 11.62 7.86
C ALA A 139 -10.55 12.86 7.44
N ALA A 140 -9.23 12.80 7.55
CA ALA A 140 -8.37 13.91 7.12
C ALA A 140 -8.38 14.13 5.61
N ALA A 141 -8.45 13.05 4.81
CA ALA A 141 -8.61 13.17 3.37
C ALA A 141 -9.92 13.90 3.00
N GLU A 142 -11.02 13.54 3.67
CA GLU A 142 -12.33 14.16 3.44
C GLU A 142 -12.35 15.64 3.84
N GLU A 143 -11.67 16.02 4.94
CA GLU A 143 -11.48 17.43 5.33
C GLU A 143 -10.76 18.25 4.25
N ASP A 144 -9.83 17.63 3.53
CA ASP A 144 -9.12 18.21 2.39
C ASP A 144 -9.85 18.03 1.04
N GLY A 145 -11.10 17.56 1.07
CA GLY A 145 -11.96 17.38 -0.11
C GLY A 145 -11.63 16.16 -0.98
N CYS A 146 -10.92 15.18 -0.42
CA CYS A 146 -10.53 13.93 -1.06
C CYS A 146 -11.35 12.75 -0.52
N SER A 147 -12.29 12.22 -1.31
CA SER A 147 -13.15 11.11 -0.89
C SER A 147 -12.59 9.75 -1.30
N LEU A 148 -12.04 9.04 -0.33
CA LEU A 148 -11.46 7.71 -0.48
C LEU A 148 -12.48 6.57 -0.30
N SER A 149 -12.19 5.41 -0.88
CA SER A 149 -12.90 4.16 -0.68
C SER A 149 -11.90 3.05 -0.35
N GLY A 150 -12.21 2.23 0.66
CA GLY A 150 -11.57 0.93 0.84
C GLY A 150 -12.00 -0.05 -0.25
N VAL A 151 -11.08 -0.93 -0.65
CA VAL A 151 -11.31 -1.95 -1.68
C VAL A 151 -10.85 -3.34 -1.20
N SER A 152 -9.69 -3.47 -0.58
CA SER A 152 -9.14 -4.78 -0.19
C SER A 152 -8.18 -4.69 1.00
N GLY A 153 -8.67 -5.08 2.18
CA GLY A 153 -7.92 -5.19 3.43
C GLY A 153 -7.33 -6.59 3.63
N TYR A 154 -7.72 -7.25 4.72
CA TYR A 154 -7.28 -8.59 5.06
C TYR A 154 -7.66 -9.63 3.99
N ARG A 155 -6.75 -10.57 3.78
CA ARG A 155 -6.96 -11.69 2.86
C ARG A 155 -6.31 -12.95 3.42
N SER A 156 -7.13 -13.95 3.73
CA SER A 156 -6.63 -15.24 4.21
C SER A 156 -5.68 -15.91 3.20
N TYR A 157 -4.78 -16.76 3.70
CA TYR A 157 -3.91 -17.60 2.87
C TYR A 157 -4.69 -18.37 1.80
N GLN A 158 -5.85 -18.93 2.18
CA GLN A 158 -6.68 -19.74 1.27
C GLN A 158 -7.29 -18.90 0.15
N ARG A 159 -7.73 -17.67 0.44
CA ARG A 159 -8.21 -16.76 -0.60
C ARG A 159 -7.07 -16.31 -1.51
N GLN A 160 -5.91 -15.95 -0.95
CA GLN A 160 -4.75 -15.60 -1.77
C GLN A 160 -4.36 -16.77 -2.69
N LYS A 161 -4.42 -18.01 -2.20
CA LYS A 161 -4.17 -19.20 -3.02
C LYS A 161 -5.18 -19.31 -4.17
N LYS A 162 -6.48 -19.12 -3.91
CA LYS A 162 -7.51 -19.16 -4.96
C LYS A 162 -7.26 -18.07 -6.03
N ILE A 163 -7.00 -16.84 -5.61
CA ILE A 163 -6.70 -15.70 -6.51
C ILE A 163 -5.46 -16.00 -7.35
N PHE A 164 -4.37 -16.42 -6.70
CA PHE A 164 -3.12 -16.72 -7.39
C PHE A 164 -3.29 -17.83 -8.44
N LEU A 165 -3.92 -18.95 -8.06
CA LEU A 165 -4.16 -20.06 -8.99
C LEU A 165 -5.11 -19.68 -10.12
N ASN A 166 -6.14 -18.87 -9.85
CA ASN A 166 -7.02 -18.35 -10.89
C ASN A 166 -6.22 -17.49 -11.89
N ASN A 167 -5.40 -16.56 -11.40
CA ASN A 167 -4.56 -15.70 -12.25
C ASN A 167 -3.55 -16.50 -13.08
N ILE A 168 -2.93 -17.55 -12.52
CA ILE A 168 -2.05 -18.46 -13.28
C ILE A 168 -2.79 -19.05 -14.49
N VAL A 169 -4.05 -19.44 -14.31
CA VAL A 169 -4.87 -20.07 -15.37
C VAL A 169 -5.40 -19.05 -16.38
N THR A 170 -5.88 -17.89 -15.91
CA THR A 170 -6.61 -16.93 -16.75
C THR A 170 -5.72 -15.84 -17.35
N LYS A 171 -4.67 -15.43 -16.64
CA LYS A 171 -3.76 -14.34 -17.04
C LYS A 171 -2.34 -14.81 -17.37
N GLY A 172 -1.99 -16.04 -16.98
CA GLY A 172 -0.70 -16.66 -17.23
C GLY A 172 0.39 -16.25 -16.23
N LYS A 173 1.52 -16.98 -16.28
CA LYS A 173 2.64 -16.86 -15.33
C LYS A 173 3.22 -15.45 -15.27
N THR A 174 3.62 -14.88 -16.40
CA THR A 174 4.33 -13.58 -16.45
C THR A 174 3.52 -12.46 -15.80
N HIS A 175 2.23 -12.36 -16.12
CA HIS A 175 1.34 -11.37 -15.51
C HIS A 175 1.17 -11.64 -14.01
N THR A 176 0.90 -12.89 -13.63
CA THR A 176 0.62 -13.25 -12.24
C THR A 176 1.80 -12.96 -11.32
N LEU A 177 3.03 -13.29 -11.72
CA LEU A 177 4.22 -13.06 -10.89
C LEU A 177 4.59 -11.57 -10.74
N LYS A 178 4.02 -10.70 -11.57
CA LYS A 178 4.25 -9.24 -11.53
C LYS A 178 3.28 -8.52 -10.57
N TYR A 179 2.04 -9.01 -10.45
CA TYR A 179 0.95 -8.33 -9.74
C TYR A 179 0.28 -9.16 -8.64
N SER A 180 0.65 -10.44 -8.48
CA SER A 180 0.02 -11.32 -7.51
C SER A 180 1.06 -12.04 -6.67
N ALA A 181 0.98 -11.84 -5.36
CA ALA A 181 1.78 -12.58 -4.40
C ALA A 181 1.40 -14.07 -4.38
N VAL A 182 2.38 -14.95 -4.19
CA VAL A 182 2.09 -16.34 -3.84
C VAL A 182 1.46 -16.37 -2.44
N PRO A 183 0.56 -17.32 -2.14
CA PRO A 183 -0.04 -17.42 -0.81
C PRO A 183 1.04 -17.59 0.28
N GLY A 184 0.92 -16.82 1.35
CA GLY A 184 1.95 -16.68 2.40
C GLY A 184 2.84 -15.46 2.23
N THR A 185 3.08 -14.98 1.00
CA THR A 185 3.93 -13.79 0.75
C THR A 185 3.12 -12.52 0.48
N SER A 186 1.80 -12.56 0.71
CA SER A 186 0.94 -11.40 0.54
C SER A 186 0.81 -10.64 1.85
N GLU A 187 1.17 -9.35 1.85
CA GLU A 187 1.02 -8.51 3.03
C GLU A 187 -0.46 -8.37 3.47
N HIS A 188 -1.44 -8.57 2.58
CA HIS A 188 -2.86 -8.60 2.97
C HIS A 188 -3.15 -9.65 4.06
N GLN A 189 -2.40 -10.74 4.14
CA GLN A 189 -2.59 -11.75 5.18
C GLN A 189 -2.24 -11.22 6.59
N THR A 190 -1.42 -10.16 6.69
CA THR A 190 -1.12 -9.48 7.97
C THR A 190 -2.31 -8.72 8.55
N GLY A 191 -3.31 -8.36 7.72
CA GLY A 191 -4.37 -7.43 8.10
C GLY A 191 -3.87 -5.98 8.32
N LEU A 192 -2.65 -5.65 7.91
CA LEU A 192 -2.04 -4.31 8.03
C LEU A 192 -2.09 -3.52 6.71
N VAL A 193 -2.72 -4.06 5.68
CA VAL A 193 -2.81 -3.45 4.35
C VAL A 193 -4.24 -3.04 4.07
N MET A 194 -4.40 -1.93 3.35
CA MET A 194 -5.65 -1.60 2.66
C MET A 194 -5.33 -1.15 1.23
N ASP A 195 -5.90 -1.83 0.24
CA ASP A 195 -6.04 -1.28 -1.10
C ASP A 195 -7.16 -0.25 -1.08
N ILE A 196 -6.88 0.95 -1.59
CA ILE A 196 -7.83 2.07 -1.63
C ILE A 196 -8.06 2.56 -3.07
N SER A 197 -9.19 3.20 -3.31
CA SER A 197 -9.49 3.85 -4.59
C SER A 197 -10.40 5.06 -4.37
N CYS A 198 -10.92 5.64 -5.44
CA CYS A 198 -11.86 6.74 -5.40
C CYS A 198 -12.91 6.60 -6.50
N ALA A 199 -14.00 7.37 -6.38
CA ALA A 199 -15.14 7.29 -7.29
C ALA A 199 -14.78 7.65 -8.74
N SER A 200 -13.80 8.54 -8.95
CA SER A 200 -13.34 8.95 -10.29
C SER A 200 -12.72 7.80 -11.10
N LEU A 201 -12.20 6.77 -10.41
CA LEU A 201 -11.71 5.52 -11.00
C LEU A 201 -12.74 4.40 -10.98
N ARG A 202 -14.00 4.70 -10.65
CA ARG A 202 -15.04 3.68 -10.43
C ARG A 202 -14.62 2.61 -9.41
N TYR A 203 -13.79 3.00 -8.45
CA TYR A 203 -13.23 2.13 -7.42
C TYR A 203 -12.26 1.05 -7.93
N ASP A 204 -11.78 1.17 -9.18
CA ASP A 204 -10.78 0.27 -9.76
C ASP A 204 -9.39 0.49 -9.11
N LEU A 205 -8.59 -0.58 -9.03
CA LEU A 205 -7.21 -0.54 -8.54
C LEU A 205 -6.26 -0.51 -9.73
N ASN A 206 -5.68 0.65 -10.02
CA ASN A 206 -4.70 0.80 -11.09
C ASN A 206 -3.79 2.02 -10.86
N ALA A 207 -2.71 2.10 -11.64
CA ALA A 207 -1.71 3.16 -11.52
C ALA A 207 -2.28 4.56 -11.84
N GLY A 208 -3.48 4.65 -12.43
CA GLY A 208 -4.21 5.90 -12.60
C GLY A 208 -4.58 6.58 -11.27
N PHE A 209 -4.58 5.87 -10.14
CA PHE A 209 -4.88 6.44 -8.83
C PHE A 209 -3.99 7.63 -8.48
N ILE A 210 -2.68 7.57 -8.79
CA ILE A 210 -1.77 8.70 -8.53
C ILE A 210 -2.11 9.97 -9.35
N LYS A 211 -2.92 9.86 -10.40
CA LYS A 211 -3.33 11.00 -11.22
C LYS A 211 -4.58 11.69 -10.66
N THR A 212 -5.19 11.12 -9.63
CA THR A 212 -6.36 11.68 -8.94
C THR A 212 -5.91 12.56 -7.77
N PRO A 213 -6.72 13.56 -7.36
CA PRO A 213 -6.45 14.32 -6.14
C PRO A 213 -6.27 13.42 -4.92
N GLU A 214 -7.10 12.37 -4.81
CA GLU A 214 -7.06 11.44 -3.69
C GLU A 214 -5.75 10.65 -3.63
N GLY A 215 -5.28 10.14 -4.77
CA GLY A 215 -4.01 9.39 -4.81
C GLY A 215 -2.79 10.26 -4.55
N GLN A 216 -2.79 11.52 -5.00
CA GLN A 216 -1.74 12.49 -4.68
C GLN A 216 -1.74 12.83 -3.18
N TRP A 217 -2.92 13.09 -2.63
CA TRP A 217 -3.09 13.37 -1.20
C TRP A 217 -2.57 12.21 -0.35
N VAL A 218 -2.91 10.97 -0.71
CA VAL A 218 -2.43 9.77 0.00
C VAL A 218 -0.90 9.67 -0.08
N ALA A 219 -0.30 9.84 -1.26
CA ALA A 219 1.14 9.76 -1.43
C ALA A 219 1.88 10.78 -0.54
N GLU A 220 1.30 11.97 -0.36
CA GLU A 220 1.88 13.03 0.46
C GLU A 220 1.59 12.90 1.97
N ASN A 221 0.48 12.26 2.36
CA ASN A 221 -0.02 12.35 3.75
C ASN A 221 -0.11 11.02 4.50
N ALA A 222 -0.09 9.87 3.82
CA ALA A 222 -0.31 8.56 4.45
C ALA A 222 0.63 8.30 5.65
N HIS A 223 1.88 8.75 5.55
CA HIS A 223 2.90 8.57 6.58
C HIS A 223 2.53 9.19 7.94
N ARG A 224 1.77 10.29 7.92
CA ARG A 224 1.29 11.00 9.13
C ARG A 224 0.35 10.11 9.97
N PHE A 225 -0.28 9.14 9.33
CA PHE A 225 -1.22 8.19 9.94
C PHE A 225 -0.59 6.82 10.18
N GLY A 226 0.68 6.61 9.82
CA GLY A 226 1.37 5.34 9.99
C GLY A 226 1.29 4.41 8.78
N PHE A 227 0.86 4.92 7.63
CA PHE A 227 0.82 4.17 6.37
C PHE A 227 1.92 4.59 5.40
N ILE A 228 2.42 3.64 4.62
CA ILE A 228 3.31 3.90 3.49
C ILE A 228 2.67 3.42 2.19
N VAL A 229 3.01 4.04 1.07
CA VAL A 229 2.80 3.42 -0.25
C VAL A 229 3.83 2.30 -0.39
N ARG A 230 3.39 1.05 -0.31
CA ARG A 230 4.28 -0.11 -0.10
C ARG A 230 5.17 -0.43 -1.31
N TYR A 231 4.62 -0.19 -2.50
CA TYR A 231 5.27 -0.45 -3.79
C TYR A 231 5.35 0.85 -4.59
N PRO A 232 6.34 1.71 -4.31
CA PRO A 232 6.51 3.00 -4.98
C PRO A 232 7.10 2.86 -6.40
N ASP A 233 6.98 3.93 -7.19
CA ASP A 233 7.47 3.96 -8.57
C ASP A 233 9.00 3.86 -8.60
N GLY A 234 9.54 3.21 -9.64
CA GLY A 234 10.99 3.03 -9.81
C GLY A 234 11.67 2.06 -8.82
N LYS A 235 10.95 1.44 -7.87
CA LYS A 235 11.53 0.52 -6.86
C LYS A 235 11.15 -0.95 -7.07
N ALA A 236 10.67 -1.31 -8.26
CA ALA A 236 10.21 -2.66 -8.57
C ALA A 236 11.32 -3.73 -8.48
N ASP A 237 12.56 -3.36 -8.80
CA ASP A 237 13.73 -4.26 -8.69
C ASP A 237 14.10 -4.55 -7.23
N ILE A 238 13.65 -3.72 -6.29
CA ILE A 238 13.90 -3.86 -4.85
C ILE A 238 12.75 -4.63 -4.21
N THR A 239 11.51 -4.17 -4.39
CA THR A 239 10.33 -4.78 -3.76
C THR A 239 9.90 -6.08 -4.43
N GLY A 240 10.26 -6.26 -5.70
CA GLY A 240 9.80 -7.37 -6.54
C GLY A 240 8.37 -7.21 -7.09
N TYR A 241 7.72 -6.06 -6.85
CA TYR A 241 6.37 -5.75 -7.32
C TYR A 241 6.36 -4.47 -8.15
N SER A 242 5.41 -4.38 -9.08
CA SER A 242 5.24 -3.15 -9.87
C SER A 242 4.73 -2.00 -9.01
N TYR A 243 4.73 -0.78 -9.55
CA TYR A 243 4.16 0.37 -8.88
C TYR A 243 2.66 0.18 -8.57
N GLU A 244 2.29 0.30 -7.30
CA GLU A 244 0.91 0.15 -6.81
C GLU A 244 0.53 1.33 -5.88
N PRO A 245 0.17 2.51 -6.42
CA PRO A 245 -0.17 3.68 -5.62
C PRO A 245 -1.36 3.51 -4.69
N TRP A 246 -2.20 2.52 -4.95
CA TRP A 246 -3.38 2.20 -4.15
C TRP A 246 -3.06 1.34 -2.92
N HIS A 247 -1.90 0.67 -2.89
CA HIS A 247 -1.57 -0.33 -1.89
C HIS A 247 -0.83 0.30 -0.71
N ILE A 248 -1.56 0.60 0.36
CA ILE A 248 -0.99 1.21 1.56
C ILE A 248 -0.81 0.19 2.68
N ARG A 249 0.37 0.22 3.31
CA ARG A 249 0.78 -0.68 4.39
C ARG A 249 0.96 0.09 5.69
N TYR A 250 0.28 -0.34 6.75
CA TYR A 250 0.45 0.17 8.10
C TYR A 250 1.73 -0.37 8.75
N VAL A 251 2.56 0.52 9.27
CA VAL A 251 3.81 0.20 9.98
C VAL A 251 3.97 1.02 11.27
N GLY A 252 2.93 1.79 11.65
CA GLY A 252 2.99 2.75 12.75
C GLY A 252 3.59 4.10 12.33
N LYS A 253 3.22 5.16 13.06
CA LYS A 253 3.55 6.56 12.68
C LYS A 253 5.05 6.83 12.60
N ALA A 254 5.83 6.37 13.58
CA ALA A 254 7.25 6.67 13.66
C ALA A 254 8.03 6.07 12.48
N LEU A 255 7.81 4.78 12.19
CA LEU A 255 8.45 4.12 11.05
C LEU A 255 7.94 4.67 9.71
N ALA A 256 6.62 4.88 9.55
CA ALA A 256 6.10 5.43 8.30
C ALA A 256 6.66 6.82 7.98
N LYS A 257 6.78 7.68 9.00
CA LYS A 257 7.43 8.99 8.88
C LYS A 257 8.89 8.86 8.46
N TYR A 258 9.65 7.98 9.12
CA TYR A 258 11.06 7.76 8.78
C TYR A 258 11.22 7.29 7.32
N LEU A 259 10.44 6.30 6.89
CA LEU A 259 10.49 5.78 5.52
C LEU A 259 10.15 6.86 4.49
N TYR A 260 9.14 7.69 4.78
CA TYR A 260 8.73 8.79 3.91
C TYR A 260 9.82 9.87 3.79
N GLU A 261 10.40 10.31 4.91
CA GLU A 261 11.43 11.37 4.91
C GLU A 261 12.75 10.94 4.24
N HIS A 262 12.99 9.62 4.15
CA HIS A 262 14.20 9.05 3.57
C HIS A 262 13.99 8.39 2.19
N ASP A 263 12.78 8.40 1.63
CA ASP A 263 12.43 7.74 0.35
C ASP A 263 12.81 6.25 0.32
N LEU A 264 12.50 5.55 1.41
CA LEU A 264 12.86 4.15 1.62
C LEU A 264 11.64 3.21 1.47
N THR A 265 11.89 2.09 0.82
CA THR A 265 11.06 0.88 0.94
C THR A 265 11.33 0.15 2.26
N LEU A 266 10.45 -0.80 2.64
CA LEU A 266 10.72 -1.67 3.80
C LEU A 266 11.96 -2.55 3.56
N GLU A 267 12.17 -2.99 2.32
CA GLU A 267 13.37 -3.72 1.92
C GLU A 267 14.65 -2.91 2.18
N GLU A 268 14.68 -1.65 1.75
CA GLU A 268 15.85 -0.78 1.97
C GLU A 268 16.06 -0.46 3.45
N TYR A 269 14.97 -0.22 4.19
CA TYR A 269 15.03 0.01 5.64
C TYR A 269 15.68 -1.14 6.40
N TYR A 270 15.31 -2.37 6.07
CA TYR A 270 15.87 -3.57 6.68
C TYR A 270 17.18 -4.03 6.04
N ASN A 271 17.69 -3.30 5.04
CA ASN A 271 18.84 -3.69 4.22
C ASN A 271 18.70 -5.14 3.69
N TYR A 272 17.49 -5.48 3.24
CA TYR A 272 17.17 -6.80 2.73
C TYR A 272 17.86 -7.03 1.38
N THR A 273 18.53 -8.18 1.29
CA THR A 273 18.96 -8.79 0.04
C THR A 273 18.44 -10.22 0.02
N PRO A 274 17.87 -10.70 -1.11
CA PRO A 274 17.48 -12.10 -1.21
C PRO A 274 18.62 -13.05 -0.82
N SER A 275 18.32 -14.11 -0.09
CA SER A 275 19.36 -15.09 0.27
C SER A 275 20.03 -15.66 -0.99
N PRO A 276 21.35 -15.95 -0.98
CA PRO A 276 22.04 -16.45 -2.17
C PRO A 276 21.44 -17.71 -2.80
N ASP A 277 20.82 -18.56 -1.97
CA ASP A 277 20.19 -19.81 -2.39
C ASP A 277 18.67 -19.68 -2.61
N PHE A 278 18.11 -18.47 -2.52
CA PHE A 278 16.69 -18.23 -2.71
C PHE A 278 16.31 -18.21 -4.20
N ASP A 279 15.75 -19.33 -4.67
CA ASP A 279 15.11 -19.43 -5.98
C ASP A 279 13.58 -19.42 -5.81
N PHE A 280 12.98 -18.25 -6.05
CA PHE A 280 11.53 -18.05 -5.97
C PHE A 280 10.74 -19.03 -6.85
N GLU A 281 11.20 -19.30 -8.07
CA GLU A 281 10.48 -20.19 -8.98
C GLU A 281 10.55 -21.64 -8.53
N ALA A 282 11.70 -22.07 -8.00
CA ALA A 282 11.86 -23.41 -7.45
C ALA A 282 11.03 -23.61 -6.18
N VAL A 283 11.08 -22.65 -5.24
CA VAL A 283 10.34 -22.72 -3.95
C VAL A 283 8.83 -22.83 -4.19
N TYR A 284 8.29 -22.05 -5.14
CA TYR A 284 6.85 -22.01 -5.41
C TYR A 284 6.45 -22.76 -6.69
N ALA A 285 7.29 -23.66 -7.20
CA ALA A 285 7.10 -24.33 -8.48
C ALA A 285 5.72 -25.00 -8.64
N SER A 286 5.20 -25.60 -7.56
CA SER A 286 3.89 -26.27 -7.57
C SER A 286 2.71 -25.32 -7.79
N LEU A 287 2.83 -24.07 -7.34
CA LEU A 287 1.82 -23.03 -7.52
C LEU A 287 2.00 -22.32 -8.86
N ILE A 288 3.24 -21.98 -9.21
CA ILE A 288 3.59 -21.26 -10.44
C ILE A 288 3.25 -22.07 -11.70
N ASN A 289 3.49 -23.38 -11.65
CA ASN A 289 3.23 -24.29 -12.77
C ASN A 289 1.89 -25.01 -12.65
N TYR A 290 0.97 -24.48 -11.83
CA TYR A 290 -0.34 -25.08 -11.62
C TYR A 290 -1.10 -25.23 -12.94
N LYS A 291 -1.68 -26.42 -13.14
CA LYS A 291 -2.63 -26.71 -14.20
C LYS A 291 -3.87 -27.29 -13.55
N PRO A 292 -5.07 -26.77 -13.83
CA PRO A 292 -6.28 -27.34 -13.28
C PRO A 292 -6.41 -28.79 -13.75
N PRO A 293 -6.92 -29.70 -12.89
CA PRO A 293 -7.24 -31.04 -13.33
C PRO A 293 -8.23 -30.95 -14.51
N VAL A 294 -8.05 -31.82 -15.52
CA VAL A 294 -9.04 -31.97 -16.59
C VAL A 294 -10.32 -32.51 -15.99
N THR A 295 -11.26 -31.62 -15.70
CA THR A 295 -12.63 -32.01 -15.35
C THR A 295 -13.24 -32.62 -16.60
N ALA A 296 -13.57 -33.91 -16.57
CA ALA A 296 -14.29 -34.54 -17.67
C ALA A 296 -15.59 -33.75 -17.88
N THR A 297 -15.82 -33.24 -19.09
CA THR A 297 -17.09 -32.62 -19.46
C THR A 297 -18.20 -33.61 -19.09
N PRO A 298 -19.16 -33.23 -18.22
CA PRO A 298 -20.29 -34.11 -17.92
C PRO A 298 -20.90 -34.57 -19.24
N LEU A 299 -21.00 -35.88 -19.44
CA LEU A 299 -21.73 -36.40 -20.59
C LEU A 299 -23.13 -35.78 -20.55
N PRO A 300 -23.69 -35.32 -21.70
CA PRO A 300 -25.04 -34.79 -21.72
C PRO A 300 -25.97 -35.85 -21.12
N ILE A 301 -26.62 -35.49 -20.02
CA ILE A 301 -27.63 -36.34 -19.38
C ILE A 301 -28.73 -36.52 -20.43
N SER A 302 -28.91 -37.75 -20.93
CA SER A 302 -30.04 -38.08 -21.79
C SER A 302 -31.31 -37.73 -21.03
N GLY A 303 -32.17 -36.90 -21.63
CA GLY A 303 -33.20 -36.09 -20.96
C GLY A 303 -34.38 -36.83 -20.30
N SER A 304 -34.14 -37.90 -19.54
CA SER A 304 -35.16 -38.58 -18.75
C SER A 304 -35.06 -38.37 -17.23
N ASP A 305 -33.97 -37.80 -16.71
CA ASP A 305 -33.72 -37.72 -15.25
C ASP A 305 -33.57 -36.29 -14.68
N LEU A 306 -34.15 -35.28 -15.33
CA LEU A 306 -34.20 -33.93 -14.76
C LEU A 306 -35.28 -33.83 -13.67
N LEU A 307 -34.89 -34.05 -12.42
CA LEU A 307 -35.59 -33.50 -11.26
C LEU A 307 -35.16 -32.02 -11.06
N PRO A 308 -36.06 -31.11 -10.64
CA PRO A 308 -35.70 -29.72 -10.45
C PRO A 308 -34.89 -29.58 -9.15
N GLY A 309 -33.61 -29.27 -9.28
CA GLY A 309 -32.74 -28.85 -8.18
C GLY A 309 -32.71 -27.33 -8.11
N GLU A 310 -32.85 -26.82 -6.89
CA GLU A 310 -32.79 -25.42 -6.48
C GLU A 310 -31.36 -24.83 -6.63
N ASP A 311 -31.29 -23.51 -6.41
CA ASP A 311 -30.13 -22.64 -6.17
C ASP A 311 -28.91 -22.67 -7.12
N GLY A 312 -28.99 -21.81 -8.15
CA GLY A 312 -27.82 -21.33 -8.89
C GLY A 312 -26.95 -20.41 -8.04
N GLU A 313 -25.79 -20.91 -7.63
CA GLU A 313 -24.69 -20.11 -7.11
C GLU A 313 -24.02 -19.36 -8.28
N ILE A 314 -24.11 -18.03 -8.27
CA ILE A 314 -23.50 -17.16 -9.27
C ILE A 314 -22.01 -17.08 -8.93
N VAL A 315 -21.16 -17.62 -9.80
CA VAL A 315 -19.72 -17.38 -9.76
C VAL A 315 -19.50 -15.96 -10.28
N ASP A 316 -19.40 -14.99 -9.37
CA ASP A 316 -19.04 -13.62 -9.70
C ASP A 316 -17.60 -13.62 -10.23
N GLY A 317 -17.45 -13.14 -11.47
CA GLY A 317 -16.15 -12.93 -12.08
C GLY A 317 -15.48 -11.73 -11.45
N ASP A 318 -14.36 -11.98 -10.77
CA ASP A 318 -13.40 -10.94 -10.40
C ASP A 318 -12.93 -10.23 -11.69
N ILE A 319 -13.40 -8.99 -11.88
CA ILE A 319 -12.95 -8.08 -12.94
C ILE A 319 -11.66 -7.43 -12.45
N ASP A 320 -10.53 -8.03 -12.77
CA ASP A 320 -9.24 -7.35 -12.80
C ASP A 320 -8.89 -7.03 -14.25
N GLY A 321 -9.44 -5.92 -14.76
CA GLY A 321 -9.05 -5.34 -16.04
C GLY A 321 -7.79 -4.50 -15.88
N VAL A 322 -6.62 -5.14 -15.76
CA VAL A 322 -5.34 -4.45 -15.98
C VAL A 322 -5.10 -4.45 -17.48
N GLU A 323 -5.56 -3.40 -18.18
CA GLU A 323 -5.12 -3.15 -19.54
C GLU A 323 -3.66 -2.65 -19.53
N ASP A 324 -2.83 -3.34 -20.29
CA ASP A 324 -1.42 -3.02 -20.54
C ASP A 324 -1.32 -1.79 -21.46
N PRO A 325 -0.74 -0.65 -21.05
CA PRO A 325 -0.75 0.57 -21.86
C PRO A 325 0.26 0.59 -23.03
N ASP A 326 0.90 -0.53 -23.39
CA ASP A 326 1.99 -0.57 -24.38
C ASP A 326 1.72 -1.35 -25.69
N SER A 327 0.47 -1.41 -26.17
CA SER A 327 0.21 -1.83 -27.56
C SER A 327 -0.21 -0.65 -28.45
N LYS A 328 0.76 -0.08 -29.17
CA LYS A 328 0.53 0.88 -30.24
C LYS A 328 -0.10 0.20 -31.46
N ASP A 329 -0.97 0.98 -32.12
CA ASP A 329 -1.80 0.68 -33.28
C ASP A 329 -1.09 0.01 -34.49
N ASP A 330 -1.81 -0.91 -35.15
CA ASP A 330 -1.84 -1.01 -36.62
C ASP A 330 -3.20 -1.59 -37.10
N PRO A 331 -3.97 -0.91 -37.96
CA PRO A 331 -5.31 -1.35 -38.34
C PRO A 331 -5.32 -2.20 -39.62
N GLY A 332 -5.97 -3.37 -39.54
CA GLY A 332 -6.82 -3.89 -40.61
C GLY A 332 -6.19 -4.88 -41.60
N ALA A 333 -6.74 -6.10 -41.61
CA ALA A 333 -6.78 -6.94 -42.80
C ALA A 333 -8.04 -7.82 -42.80
N SER A 334 -9.00 -7.42 -43.65
CA SER A 334 -10.08 -8.27 -44.15
C SER A 334 -9.54 -9.16 -45.26
N GLU A 335 -9.86 -10.45 -45.21
CA GLU A 335 -9.56 -11.41 -46.27
C GLU A 335 -10.34 -11.12 -47.57
N GLY A 336 -9.70 -11.35 -48.72
CA GLY A 336 -10.38 -11.43 -50.02
C GLY A 336 -9.43 -11.44 -51.22
N GLY A 337 -9.14 -12.62 -51.77
CA GLY A 337 -8.92 -12.83 -53.22
C GLY A 337 -7.48 -12.77 -53.79
N LYS A 338 -6.97 -13.94 -54.21
CA LYS A 338 -5.92 -14.13 -55.26
C LYS A 338 -6.60 -14.00 -56.66
N PRO A 339 -5.90 -13.89 -57.84
CA PRO A 339 -4.47 -14.12 -58.08
C PRO A 339 -3.73 -13.26 -59.16
N GLY A 340 -2.39 -13.38 -59.19
CA GLY A 340 -1.63 -13.47 -60.45
C GLY A 340 -0.44 -12.51 -60.66
N GLY A 341 0.71 -13.08 -61.07
CA GLY A 341 1.73 -12.40 -61.89
C GLY A 341 3.01 -11.95 -61.16
N GLY A 342 4.12 -12.66 -61.39
CA GLY A 342 5.39 -12.43 -60.68
C GLY A 342 6.33 -11.37 -61.26
N LYS A 343 7.41 -11.11 -60.51
CA LYS A 343 8.81 -10.96 -60.99
C LYS A 343 9.77 -10.88 -59.79
N THR A 344 10.98 -11.36 -60.05
CA THR A 344 12.10 -11.79 -59.19
C THR A 344 12.81 -10.63 -58.44
N PRO A 345 13.67 -10.92 -57.43
CA PRO A 345 14.07 -10.01 -56.34
C PRO A 345 15.53 -9.52 -56.43
N THR A 346 15.92 -8.50 -55.66
CA THR A 346 17.27 -8.30 -55.08
C THR A 346 17.28 -7.15 -54.03
N PRO A 347 18.31 -6.98 -53.17
CA PRO A 347 18.13 -7.14 -51.73
C PRO A 347 18.56 -5.91 -50.90
N ALA A 348 18.42 -6.05 -49.58
CA ALA A 348 18.87 -5.15 -48.53
C ALA A 348 20.39 -4.88 -48.54
N PRO A 349 20.83 -3.78 -47.89
CA PRO A 349 22.12 -3.72 -47.24
C PRO A 349 21.98 -3.65 -45.71
N THR A 350 22.78 -4.45 -45.02
CA THR A 350 23.21 -4.24 -43.61
C THR A 350 24.74 -3.99 -43.64
N PRO A 351 25.39 -3.61 -42.53
CA PRO A 351 26.19 -2.40 -42.42
C PRO A 351 27.70 -2.67 -42.51
N THR A 352 28.51 -1.63 -42.64
CA THR A 352 29.95 -1.74 -42.36
C THR A 352 30.43 -0.51 -41.62
N GLU A 353 30.97 -0.81 -40.45
CA GLU A 353 31.68 0.02 -39.49
C GLU A 353 33.16 0.09 -39.90
N ALA A 354 33.79 1.26 -39.82
CA ALA A 354 35.23 1.43 -39.54
C ALA A 354 35.61 2.90 -39.27
N VAL A 355 35.94 3.17 -38.01
CA VAL A 355 37.16 3.83 -37.48
C VAL A 355 37.61 5.17 -38.08
N GLU A 356 37.64 6.23 -37.25
CA GLU A 356 38.83 7.06 -36.95
C GLU A 356 38.70 7.70 -35.54
N GLU A 357 39.74 7.57 -34.71
CA GLU A 357 39.95 8.30 -33.45
C GLU A 357 40.37 9.77 -33.70
N PRO A 358 40.37 10.65 -32.68
CA PRO A 358 41.66 10.91 -32.02
C PRO A 358 41.61 11.13 -30.49
N THR A 359 42.54 10.46 -29.81
CA THR A 359 43.47 10.94 -28.75
C THR A 359 43.08 12.12 -27.85
N GLY A 360 43.03 11.87 -26.55
CA GLY A 360 43.21 12.86 -25.48
C GLY A 360 43.70 12.18 -24.19
N GLU A 361 44.92 12.51 -23.75
CA GLU A 361 45.54 12.14 -22.46
C GLU A 361 44.75 12.69 -21.24
N PRO A 362 44.78 12.02 -20.08
CA PRO A 362 44.45 12.63 -18.80
C PRO A 362 45.72 13.00 -18.00
N GLU A 363 45.75 14.22 -17.47
CA GLU A 363 46.74 14.68 -16.47
C GLU A 363 46.41 14.13 -15.07
N GLU A 364 47.45 13.70 -14.35
CA GLU A 364 47.45 13.30 -12.93
C GLU A 364 47.22 14.51 -11.98
N PRO A 365 46.85 14.24 -10.72
CA PRO A 365 47.60 14.91 -9.65
C PRO A 365 48.01 14.01 -8.49
N ASP A 366 49.32 14.00 -8.27
CA ASP A 366 50.10 14.17 -7.03
C ASP A 366 49.69 13.55 -5.68
N ASP A 367 50.75 12.99 -5.08
CA ASP A 367 50.91 12.26 -3.83
C ASP A 367 50.49 12.95 -2.52
N VAL A 368 50.20 12.04 -1.58
CA VAL A 368 49.77 12.12 -0.17
C VAL A 368 50.78 12.82 0.77
N PRO A 369 50.44 13.10 2.05
CA PRO A 369 50.82 12.10 3.04
C PRO A 369 49.82 11.83 4.19
N VAL A 370 49.80 10.53 4.49
CA VAL A 370 49.31 9.82 5.66
C VAL A 370 49.82 10.44 6.96
N THR A 371 48.96 10.54 7.98
CA THR A 371 49.39 10.72 9.37
C THR A 371 48.99 9.52 10.22
N VAL A 372 49.95 9.16 11.06
CA VAL A 372 50.11 7.93 11.83
C VAL A 372 49.44 8.06 13.20
N THR A 373 49.00 6.93 13.73
CA THR A 373 48.52 6.70 15.11
C THR A 373 49.53 7.13 16.19
N PRO A 374 49.07 7.23 17.44
CA PRO A 374 49.75 6.44 18.46
C PRO A 374 48.79 5.73 19.41
N ASP A 375 49.01 4.42 19.56
CA ASP A 375 48.80 3.67 20.80
C ASP A 375 50.06 3.84 21.66
N PRO A 376 49.93 3.99 22.99
CA PRO A 376 50.53 2.95 23.83
C PRO A 376 49.72 2.62 25.09
N GLY A 377 49.47 1.33 25.31
CA GLY A 377 50.10 0.62 26.42
C GLY A 377 49.22 0.27 27.63
N ASP A 378 49.18 -1.03 27.91
CA ASP A 378 48.74 -1.73 29.13
C ASP A 378 49.22 -1.11 30.46
N ALA A 379 48.36 -1.16 31.49
CA ALA A 379 48.65 -1.77 32.81
C ALA A 379 47.50 -1.57 33.83
N ASP A 380 46.98 -2.70 34.30
CA ASP A 380 46.75 -3.08 35.71
C ASP A 380 45.94 -2.20 36.71
N ASP A 381 44.94 -2.89 37.27
CA ASP A 381 44.77 -3.15 38.71
C ASP A 381 43.71 -2.37 39.55
N SER A 382 42.94 -3.22 40.25
CA SER A 382 42.17 -3.13 41.49
C SER A 382 41.52 -1.82 41.98
N GLY A 383 40.27 -1.95 42.45
CA GLY A 383 39.67 -0.91 43.30
C GLY A 383 38.18 -1.02 43.61
N ASN A 384 37.77 -2.10 44.30
CA ASN A 384 36.51 -2.22 45.04
C ASN A 384 36.26 -1.01 45.98
N PRO A 385 34.99 -0.64 46.26
CA PRO A 385 34.64 -0.24 47.61
C PRO A 385 33.55 -1.14 48.23
N ASP A 386 34.04 -1.87 49.22
CA ASP A 386 33.45 -2.37 50.45
C ASP A 386 32.17 -1.68 50.97
N THR A 387 31.16 -2.52 51.24
CA THR A 387 30.28 -2.61 52.43
C THR A 387 29.34 -1.49 52.89
N GLY A 388 28.13 -1.93 53.28
CA GLY A 388 27.25 -1.30 54.27
C GLY A 388 25.76 -1.57 53.99
N ASN A 389 25.30 -2.82 54.01
CA ASN A 389 24.64 -3.49 55.15
C ASN A 389 23.39 -2.78 55.72
N GLY A 390 22.24 -3.46 55.66
CA GLY A 390 21.15 -3.27 56.64
C GLY A 390 19.72 -3.47 56.14
N THR A 391 19.20 -4.70 56.11
CA THR A 391 17.77 -4.97 56.41
C THR A 391 17.61 -6.41 56.93
N PRO A 392 16.79 -6.69 57.97
CA PRO A 392 16.89 -7.91 58.76
C PRO A 392 15.98 -9.06 58.30
N ASP A 393 16.39 -10.28 58.68
CA ASP A 393 15.65 -11.33 59.40
C ASP A 393 14.16 -11.51 59.02
N GLY A 394 13.62 -12.67 58.65
CA GLY A 394 13.98 -14.07 58.81
C GLY A 394 12.67 -14.85 58.59
N GLY A 395 12.71 -15.99 57.90
CA GLY A 395 11.47 -16.68 57.53
C GLY A 395 11.70 -18.05 56.90
N SER A 396 11.89 -19.05 57.77
CA SER A 396 11.97 -20.49 57.51
C SER A 396 10.84 -21.04 56.61
N GLY A 397 11.17 -21.96 55.69
CA GLY A 397 10.14 -22.81 55.05
C GLY A 397 10.64 -23.75 53.96
N THR A 398 11.23 -24.89 54.37
CA THR A 398 11.15 -26.24 53.75
C THR A 398 11.26 -26.40 52.23
N GLY A 399 12.28 -27.14 51.80
CA GLY A 399 12.56 -27.39 50.39
C GLY A 399 11.73 -28.48 49.72
N ASN A 400 11.96 -28.63 48.41
CA ASN A 400 12.10 -29.93 47.78
C ASN A 400 12.90 -29.78 46.48
N ALA A 401 13.93 -30.60 46.33
CA ALA A 401 14.69 -30.75 45.10
C ALA A 401 13.94 -31.73 44.20
N THR A 402 13.73 -31.41 42.93
CA THR A 402 13.62 -32.45 41.89
C THR A 402 14.15 -31.93 40.56
N THR A 403 15.15 -32.65 40.09
CA THR A 403 15.89 -32.60 38.84
C THR A 403 15.04 -32.73 37.58
N THR A 404 15.49 -32.01 36.54
CA THR A 404 15.20 -32.14 35.09
C THR A 404 15.43 -33.58 34.59
N PRO A 405 14.75 -34.00 33.50
CA PRO A 405 15.32 -33.86 32.13
C PRO A 405 14.22 -33.46 31.10
N GLY A 406 14.48 -32.70 30.03
CA GLY A 406 15.39 -33.01 28.93
C GLY A 406 14.65 -33.85 27.86
N LEU A 407 14.04 -33.20 26.86
CA LEU A 407 13.50 -33.83 25.64
C LEU A 407 13.79 -32.88 24.45
N THR A 408 14.95 -33.01 23.80
CA THR A 408 15.18 -33.64 22.48
C THR A 408 14.18 -33.30 21.37
N GLN A 409 14.70 -32.52 20.42
CA GLN A 409 14.29 -32.41 19.03
C GLN A 409 14.29 -33.79 18.32
N ALA A 410 13.40 -33.95 17.35
CA ALA A 410 13.47 -34.99 16.33
C ALA A 410 13.16 -34.39 14.94
N PRO A 411 13.76 -34.92 13.86
CA PRO A 411 13.91 -34.22 12.59
C PRO A 411 12.81 -34.51 11.56
N LEU A 412 12.81 -33.67 10.54
CA LEU A 412 12.07 -33.72 9.28
C LEU A 412 12.14 -35.09 8.57
N GLN A 413 10.99 -35.55 8.07
CA GLN A 413 10.85 -36.28 6.81
C GLN A 413 9.70 -35.68 6.00
#